data_AF-A0A661M7X5-F1
#
_entry.id   AF-A0A661M7X5-F1
#
_cell.length_a   1.000
_cell.length_b   1.000
_cell.length_c   1.000
_cell.angle_alpha   90.00
_cell.angle_beta   90.00
_cell.angle_gamma   90.00
#
_symmetry.space_group_name_H-M   'P 1'
#
loop_
_entity.id
_entity.type
_entity.pdbx_description
1 polymer ?
#
loop_
_entity_poly.entity_id
_entity_poly.type
_entity_poly.pdbx_seq_one_letter_code
_entity_poly.pdbx_strand_id
1 'polypeptide(L)'
;MAIGIALIIILGLSADYMFRRFKLPGLVGMLLVGVVIGPHALDLMAPEMMRVSADFRKIALIVILLRAGFELRRDTLNRVGRAAVLMSMVPALFEIGGVTLVAPHLLGMSYLEAAMLGAILGAVSPAVVVPLMIDFMDRGRGAKKGIPTLILGASSLDDVFVIVLFTVFLGMYGGGEMNLWLRLAEIPVSIVLGVAAGLGPGYLLYRLFTRYDWRPPKRTIVVMGVAIFLTWLEGALEGRVPIASLLGVMAIGFIILEKSEPIAHIISQKLKKLWMFAELLLFVLVGAQVNVQVAWDAGLAGTAVIAAGLVCRSVGTYLSLMGTDLDRRERLFCVVAYIPKATVQAAIGAVPLAAGVASGEVILAVAVLSILLTAPLGAVGIMVLGERILDRGERSPYRFKELRESMGLPRVGELVRSKRFDTVWKVIEEKEIWIQSDFPGGEAEGPRALQPAIYLRYWKPEEGREPGTGKTLLYRYSREDPSFAEHWEVLYDW
;
A
#
# COMPACT_ATOMS: atom_id res chain seq x y z
N MET A 1 -4.48 -6.06 29.74
CA MET A 1 -3.90 -6.21 28.37
C MET A 1 -4.49 -7.37 27.52
N ALA A 2 -4.33 -8.65 27.86
CA ALA A 2 -4.71 -9.77 26.98
C ALA A 2 -6.19 -9.79 26.54
N ILE A 3 -7.12 -9.47 27.46
CA ILE A 3 -8.55 -9.33 27.13
C ILE A 3 -8.79 -8.22 26.12
N GLY A 4 -8.08 -7.08 26.24
CA GLY A 4 -8.18 -5.98 25.27
C GLY A 4 -7.76 -6.41 23.87
N ILE A 5 -6.70 -7.20 23.74
CA ILE A 5 -6.29 -7.79 22.46
C ILE A 5 -7.36 -8.75 21.93
N ALA A 6 -7.95 -9.59 22.78
CA ALA A 6 -9.03 -10.49 22.38
C ALA A 6 -10.26 -9.71 21.86
N LEU A 7 -10.66 -8.63 22.54
CA LEU A 7 -11.76 -7.76 22.11
C LEU A 7 -11.46 -7.10 20.76
N ILE A 8 -10.25 -6.55 20.60
CA ILE A 8 -9.79 -5.96 19.33
C ILE A 8 -9.90 -6.99 18.20
N ILE A 9 -9.43 -8.22 18.43
CA ILE A 9 -9.46 -9.28 17.41
C ILE A 9 -10.89 -9.68 17.07
N ILE A 10 -11.68 -10.07 18.07
CA ILE A 10 -13.01 -10.64 17.86
C ILE A 10 -13.95 -9.58 17.28
N LEU A 11 -14.04 -8.41 17.91
CA LEU A 11 -14.97 -7.37 17.49
C LEU A 11 -14.51 -6.69 16.20
N GLY A 12 -13.20 -6.42 16.08
CA GLY A 12 -12.65 -5.79 14.89
C GLY A 12 -12.78 -6.67 13.64
N LEU A 13 -12.48 -7.97 13.72
CA LEU A 13 -12.68 -8.89 12.58
C LEU A 13 -14.17 -9.10 12.27
N SER A 14 -15.02 -9.15 13.29
CA SER A 14 -16.47 -9.23 13.07
C SER A 14 -17.00 -8.01 12.31
N ALA A 15 -16.53 -6.82 12.67
CA ALA A 15 -16.87 -5.59 11.97
C ALA A 15 -16.27 -5.51 10.56
N ASP A 16 -15.03 -5.94 10.36
CA ASP A 16 -14.42 -6.05 9.02
C ASP A 16 -15.25 -6.95 8.11
N TYR A 17 -15.63 -8.15 8.58
CA TYR A 17 -16.47 -9.07 7.83
C TYR A 17 -17.84 -8.46 7.49
N MET A 18 -18.49 -7.83 8.47
CA MET A 18 -19.79 -7.19 8.29
C MET A 18 -19.74 -6.06 7.26
N PHE A 19 -18.75 -5.15 7.36
CA PHE A 19 -18.62 -4.02 6.43
C PHE A 19 -18.27 -4.48 5.01
N ARG A 20 -17.41 -5.49 4.86
CA ARG A 20 -17.12 -6.08 3.54
C ARG A 20 -18.36 -6.71 2.91
N ARG A 21 -19.27 -7.30 3.70
CA ARG A 21 -20.56 -7.80 3.20
C ARG A 21 -21.45 -6.70 2.62
N PHE A 22 -21.34 -5.48 3.16
CA PHE A 22 -21.99 -4.27 2.61
C PHE A 22 -21.19 -3.60 1.47
N LYS A 23 -20.11 -4.23 0.98
CA LYS A 23 -19.20 -3.67 -0.04
C LYS A 23 -18.52 -2.36 0.38
N LEU A 24 -18.34 -2.16 1.70
CA LEU A 24 -17.62 -1.03 2.26
C LEU A 24 -16.22 -1.47 2.74
N PRO A 25 -15.24 -0.55 2.83
CA PRO A 25 -13.92 -0.88 3.37
C PRO A 25 -14.01 -1.36 4.82
N GLY A 26 -13.50 -2.56 5.12
CA GLY A 26 -13.61 -3.16 6.45
C GLY A 26 -12.90 -2.38 7.57
N LEU A 27 -11.87 -1.59 7.22
CA LEU A 27 -11.19 -0.68 8.15
C LEU A 27 -12.12 0.34 8.81
N VAL A 28 -13.23 0.71 8.15
CA VAL A 28 -14.22 1.62 8.71
C VAL A 28 -14.95 0.95 9.87
N GLY A 29 -15.29 -0.33 9.72
CA GLY A 29 -15.88 -1.13 10.79
C GLY A 29 -14.93 -1.31 11.98
N MET A 30 -13.65 -1.61 11.69
CA MET A 30 -12.62 -1.73 12.73
C MET A 30 -12.46 -0.44 13.53
N LEU A 31 -12.46 0.71 12.85
CA LEU A 31 -12.35 2.01 13.49
C LEU A 31 -13.56 2.33 14.37
N LEU A 32 -14.78 2.07 13.88
CA LEU A 32 -16.02 2.27 14.66
C LEU A 32 -16.05 1.38 15.91
N VAL A 33 -15.62 0.13 15.80
CA VAL A 33 -15.44 -0.75 16.98
C VAL A 33 -14.51 -0.08 17.99
N GLY A 34 -13.37 0.47 17.53
CA GLY A 34 -12.45 1.22 18.37
C GLY A 34 -13.12 2.36 19.13
N VAL A 35 -13.90 3.20 18.43
CA VAL A 35 -14.64 4.31 19.05
C VAL A 35 -15.61 3.81 20.12
N VAL A 36 -16.33 2.71 19.85
CA VAL A 36 -17.33 2.15 20.77
C VAL A 36 -16.70 1.51 22.01
N ILE A 37 -15.63 0.72 21.85
CA ILE A 37 -14.98 0.00 22.97
C ILE A 37 -13.93 0.85 23.70
N GLY A 38 -13.59 2.02 23.16
CA GLY A 38 -12.61 2.93 23.72
C GLY A 38 -13.06 3.59 25.02
N PRO A 39 -12.12 4.24 25.73
CA PRO A 39 -12.36 4.88 27.02
C PRO A 39 -13.42 5.98 27.00
N HIS A 40 -13.64 6.62 25.85
CA HIS A 40 -14.61 7.71 25.71
C HIS A 40 -16.05 7.24 25.41
N ALA A 41 -16.30 5.92 25.38
CA ALA A 41 -17.61 5.33 25.15
C ALA A 41 -17.93 4.24 26.17
N LEU A 42 -17.68 2.97 25.86
CA LEU A 42 -17.97 1.85 26.78
C LEU A 42 -16.85 1.52 27.77
N ASP A 43 -15.66 2.11 27.60
CA ASP A 43 -14.49 1.92 28.47
C ASP A 43 -14.13 0.44 28.72
N LEU A 44 -14.22 -0.38 27.67
CA LEU A 44 -13.93 -1.82 27.74
C LEU A 44 -12.45 -2.13 27.52
N MET A 45 -11.66 -1.14 27.11
CA MET A 45 -10.23 -1.28 26.86
C MET A 45 -9.42 -1.08 28.14
N ALA A 46 -8.58 -2.06 28.46
CA ALA A 46 -7.66 -1.93 29.58
C ALA A 46 -6.68 -0.74 29.37
N PRO A 47 -6.39 0.09 30.39
CA PRO A 47 -5.55 1.28 30.26
C PRO A 47 -4.14 0.99 29.71
N GLU A 48 -3.58 -0.20 29.96
CA GLU A 48 -2.27 -0.56 29.41
C GLU A 48 -2.30 -0.64 27.88
N MET A 49 -3.44 -1.01 27.27
CA MET A 49 -3.59 -1.03 25.80
C MET A 49 -3.45 0.36 25.19
N MET A 50 -3.91 1.40 25.89
CA MET A 50 -3.76 2.79 25.45
C MET A 50 -2.31 3.25 25.52
N ARG A 51 -1.55 2.79 26.53
CA ARG A 51 -0.11 3.10 26.65
C ARG A 51 0.72 2.49 25.53
N VAL A 52 0.48 1.23 25.18
CA VAL A 52 1.20 0.54 24.08
C VAL A 52 0.67 0.86 22.68
N SER A 53 -0.43 1.62 22.58
CA SER A 53 -1.06 1.97 21.31
C SER A 53 -0.11 2.71 20.36
N ALA A 54 0.72 3.62 20.88
CA ALA A 54 1.69 4.34 20.07
C ALA A 54 2.69 3.41 19.36
N ASP A 55 3.19 2.39 20.07
CA ASP A 55 4.13 1.43 19.52
C ASP A 55 3.48 0.52 18.48
N PHE A 56 2.27 0.03 18.74
CA PHE A 56 1.54 -0.78 17.76
C PHE A 56 1.26 -0.03 16.46
N ARG A 57 0.90 1.25 16.55
CA ARG A 57 0.69 2.08 15.36
C ARG A 57 1.98 2.34 14.60
N LYS A 58 3.09 2.58 15.31
CA LYS A 58 4.42 2.72 14.69
C LYS A 58 4.84 1.44 13.96
N ILE A 59 4.64 0.27 14.58
CA ILE A 59 4.92 -1.03 13.94
C ILE A 59 4.03 -1.23 12.72
N ALA A 60 2.73 -0.91 12.81
CA ALA A 60 1.81 -1.00 11.68
C ALA A 60 2.27 -0.10 10.52
N LEU A 61 2.67 1.14 10.81
CA LEU A 61 3.22 2.07 9.82
C LEU A 61 4.49 1.52 9.15
N ILE A 62 5.42 0.93 9.91
CA ILE A 62 6.61 0.27 9.38
C ILE A 62 6.24 -0.87 8.42
N VAL A 63 5.25 -1.71 8.79
CA VAL A 63 4.77 -2.80 7.92
C VAL A 63 4.20 -2.25 6.62
N ILE A 64 3.42 -1.17 6.65
CA ILE A 64 2.86 -0.52 5.45
C ILE A 64 3.98 -0.01 4.55
N LEU A 65 4.93 0.75 5.09
CA LEU A 65 5.99 1.39 4.31
C LEU A 65 6.96 0.37 3.71
N LEU A 66 7.27 -0.71 4.44
CA LEU A 66 8.02 -1.84 3.88
C LEU A 66 7.29 -2.44 2.69
N ARG A 67 5.98 -2.72 2.83
CA ARG A 67 5.17 -3.28 1.75
C ARG A 67 5.14 -2.35 0.54
N ALA A 68 4.94 -1.05 0.74
CA ALA A 68 5.01 -0.06 -0.32
C ALA A 68 6.38 -0.09 -1.03
N GLY A 69 7.47 -0.16 -0.27
CA GLY A 69 8.83 -0.32 -0.81
C GLY A 69 8.98 -1.58 -1.68
N PHE A 70 8.41 -2.71 -1.25
CA PHE A 70 8.42 -3.97 -2.03
C PHE A 70 7.47 -3.99 -3.24
N GLU A 71 6.63 -2.97 -3.42
CA GLU A 71 5.72 -2.81 -4.56
C GLU A 71 6.23 -1.73 -5.54
N LEU A 72 7.18 -0.88 -5.11
CA LEU A 72 7.75 0.24 -5.87
C LEU A 72 8.82 -0.22 -6.87
N ARG A 73 8.42 -0.45 -8.14
CA ARG A 73 9.36 -0.82 -9.21
C ARG A 73 9.99 0.42 -9.86
N ARG A 74 11.31 0.41 -10.02
CA ARG A 74 12.05 1.49 -10.70
C ARG A 74 11.56 1.73 -12.12
N ASP A 75 11.27 0.68 -12.88
CA ASP A 75 10.74 0.80 -14.25
C ASP A 75 9.39 1.49 -14.26
N THR A 76 8.57 1.26 -13.24
CA THR A 76 7.28 1.94 -13.11
C THR A 76 7.49 3.41 -12.78
N LEU A 77 8.37 3.72 -11.82
CA LEU A 77 8.70 5.10 -11.46
C LEU A 77 9.26 5.90 -12.65
N ASN A 78 10.15 5.28 -13.45
CA ASN A 78 10.71 5.89 -14.65
C ASN A 78 9.68 6.05 -15.77
N ARG A 79 8.78 5.08 -15.94
CA ARG A 79 7.78 5.07 -17.01
C ARG A 79 6.61 6.01 -16.73
N VAL A 80 6.18 6.15 -15.47
CA VAL A 80 5.11 7.10 -15.10
C VAL A 80 5.64 8.49 -14.74
N GLY A 81 6.95 8.59 -14.47
CA GLY A 81 7.76 9.81 -14.53
C GLY A 81 7.12 11.06 -13.94
N ARG A 82 7.18 12.16 -14.71
CA ARG A 82 6.73 13.50 -14.31
C ARG A 82 5.27 13.54 -13.86
N ALA A 83 4.39 12.76 -14.49
CA ALA A 83 2.96 12.75 -14.14
C ALA A 83 2.74 12.20 -12.73
N ALA A 84 3.42 11.10 -12.35
CA ALA A 84 3.30 10.54 -11.02
C ALA A 84 3.82 11.49 -9.92
N VAL A 85 4.95 12.17 -10.18
CA VAL A 85 5.54 13.15 -9.24
C VAL A 85 4.65 14.38 -9.08
N LEU A 86 4.12 14.93 -10.19
CA LEU A 86 3.20 16.07 -10.11
C LEU A 86 1.90 15.67 -9.41
N MET A 87 1.38 14.49 -9.70
CA MET A 87 0.17 13.96 -9.10
C MET A 87 0.36 13.58 -7.62
N SER A 88 1.59 13.36 -7.14
CA SER A 88 1.87 13.14 -5.72
C SER A 88 2.07 14.43 -4.93
N MET A 89 2.57 15.51 -5.55
CA MET A 89 2.92 16.75 -4.83
C MET A 89 1.84 17.83 -4.97
N VAL A 90 1.36 18.08 -6.19
CA VAL A 90 0.46 19.22 -6.46
C VAL A 90 -0.88 19.07 -5.75
N PRO A 91 -1.58 17.93 -5.78
CA PRO A 91 -2.86 17.77 -5.08
C PRO A 91 -2.72 17.93 -3.56
N ALA A 92 -1.67 17.35 -2.99
CA ALA A 92 -1.36 17.45 -1.58
C ALA A 92 -1.11 18.90 -1.15
N LEU A 93 -0.31 19.67 -1.91
CA LEU A 93 -0.07 21.09 -1.60
C LEU A 93 -1.34 21.94 -1.66
N PHE A 94 -2.21 21.70 -2.65
CA PHE A 94 -3.49 22.39 -2.75
C PHE A 94 -4.40 22.05 -1.56
N GLU A 95 -4.47 20.78 -1.17
CA GLU A 95 -5.26 20.34 -0.02
C GLU A 95 -4.73 20.92 1.29
N ILE A 96 -3.41 20.84 1.52
CA ILE A 96 -2.75 21.45 2.69
C ILE A 96 -3.06 22.94 2.74
N GLY A 97 -2.89 23.66 1.63
CA GLY A 97 -3.21 25.08 1.54
C GLY A 97 -4.67 25.38 1.85
N GLY A 98 -5.60 24.62 1.26
CA GLY A 98 -7.04 24.76 1.50
C GLY A 98 -7.41 24.53 2.98
N VAL A 99 -6.89 23.48 3.59
CA VAL A 99 -7.11 23.18 5.01
C VAL A 99 -6.48 24.25 5.90
N THR A 100 -5.25 24.70 5.58
CA THR A 100 -4.55 25.75 6.35
C THR A 100 -5.29 27.08 6.34
N LEU A 101 -5.98 27.39 5.24
CA LEU A 101 -6.78 28.62 5.13
C LEU A 101 -8.12 28.53 5.86
N VAL A 102 -8.78 27.36 5.85
CA VAL A 102 -10.16 27.22 6.35
C VAL A 102 -10.22 26.77 7.81
N ALA A 103 -9.35 25.86 8.23
CA ALA A 103 -9.40 25.25 9.55
C ALA A 103 -9.22 26.24 10.72
N PRO A 104 -8.36 27.28 10.66
CA PRO A 104 -8.25 28.25 11.74
C PRO A 104 -9.57 28.97 12.04
N HIS A 105 -10.33 29.31 11.00
CA HIS A 105 -11.60 30.01 11.15
C HIS A 105 -12.73 29.11 11.65
N LEU A 106 -12.75 27.83 11.24
CA LEU A 106 -13.84 26.91 11.58
C LEU A 106 -13.59 26.11 12.87
N LEU A 107 -12.33 25.82 13.19
CA LEU A 107 -11.94 24.95 14.30
C LEU A 107 -11.16 25.69 15.39
N GLY A 108 -10.89 26.98 15.24
CA GLY A 108 -10.23 27.80 16.26
C GLY A 108 -8.77 27.44 16.53
N MET A 109 -8.11 26.76 15.59
CA MET A 109 -6.71 26.32 15.71
C MET A 109 -5.74 27.32 15.06
N SER A 110 -4.46 27.25 15.42
CA SER A 110 -3.43 28.08 14.77
C SER A 110 -3.17 27.67 13.31
N TYR A 111 -2.58 28.55 12.51
CA TYR A 111 -2.19 28.22 11.13
C TYR A 111 -1.20 27.05 11.06
N LEU A 112 -0.29 26.92 12.02
CA LEU A 112 0.66 25.81 12.06
C LEU A 112 -0.04 24.48 12.39
N GLU A 113 -1.00 24.50 13.32
CA GLU A 113 -1.86 23.34 13.62
C GLU A 113 -2.73 22.95 12.43
N ALA A 114 -3.29 23.94 11.72
CA ALA A 114 -4.04 23.73 10.50
C ALA A 114 -3.16 23.17 9.37
N ALA A 115 -1.89 23.58 9.27
CA ALA A 115 -0.94 23.01 8.33
C ALA A 115 -0.59 21.55 8.69
N MET A 116 -0.44 21.23 9.99
CA MET A 116 -0.30 19.84 10.46
C MET A 116 -1.52 19.01 10.09
N LEU A 117 -2.74 19.50 10.35
CA LEU A 117 -3.99 18.85 9.96
C LEU A 117 -4.05 18.66 8.44
N GLY A 118 -3.70 19.70 7.68
CA GLY A 118 -3.65 19.67 6.22
C GLY A 118 -2.68 18.61 5.70
N ALA A 119 -1.50 18.44 6.32
CA ALA A 119 -0.54 17.41 5.93
C ALA A 119 -1.05 16.01 6.26
N ILE A 120 -1.70 15.82 7.41
CA ILE A 120 -2.34 14.54 7.77
C ILE A 120 -3.47 14.21 6.79
N LEU A 121 -4.33 15.19 6.49
CA LEU A 121 -5.41 15.02 5.54
C LEU A 121 -4.87 14.81 4.14
N GLY A 122 -3.78 15.47 3.73
CA GLY A 122 -3.21 15.46 2.38
C GLY A 122 -2.87 14.09 1.79
N ALA A 123 -2.69 13.05 2.60
CA ALA A 123 -2.37 11.70 2.15
C ALA A 123 -3.57 10.94 1.56
N VAL A 124 -3.38 10.24 0.44
CA VAL A 124 -4.33 9.24 -0.08
C VAL A 124 -4.14 7.91 0.64
N SER A 125 -5.15 7.05 0.69
CA SER A 125 -4.97 5.72 1.30
C SER A 125 -4.73 4.59 0.29
N PRO A 126 -3.53 3.99 0.31
CA PRO A 126 -3.26 2.76 -0.43
C PRO A 126 -4.19 1.61 -0.04
N ALA A 127 -4.61 1.49 1.22
CA ALA A 127 -5.45 0.38 1.67
C ALA A 127 -6.82 0.32 0.97
N VAL A 128 -7.34 1.47 0.55
CA VAL A 128 -8.61 1.56 -0.21
C VAL A 128 -8.35 1.54 -1.71
N VAL A 129 -7.36 2.30 -2.17
CA VAL A 129 -7.12 2.53 -3.59
C VAL A 129 -6.40 1.34 -4.26
N VAL A 130 -5.39 0.75 -3.62
CA VAL A 130 -4.55 -0.30 -4.22
C VAL A 130 -5.37 -1.54 -4.63
N PRO A 131 -6.21 -2.13 -3.77
CA PRO A 131 -6.98 -3.32 -4.16
C PRO A 131 -7.91 -3.06 -5.35
N LEU A 132 -8.52 -1.87 -5.41
CA LEU A 132 -9.40 -1.47 -6.51
C LEU A 132 -8.63 -1.24 -7.81
N MET A 133 -7.43 -0.64 -7.73
CA MET A 133 -6.58 -0.45 -8.90
C MET A 133 -6.04 -1.77 -9.44
N ILE A 134 -5.67 -2.71 -8.56
CA ILE A 134 -5.26 -4.06 -8.95
C ILE A 134 -6.42 -4.80 -9.62
N ASP A 135 -7.64 -4.76 -9.07
CA ASP A 135 -8.83 -5.36 -9.73
C ASP A 135 -9.02 -4.80 -11.15
N PHE A 136 -8.91 -3.47 -11.31
CA PHE A 136 -8.99 -2.87 -12.64
C PHE A 136 -7.88 -3.32 -13.57
N MET A 137 -6.64 -3.39 -13.09
CA MET A 137 -5.53 -3.94 -13.88
C MET A 137 -5.84 -5.36 -14.32
N ASP A 138 -6.24 -6.26 -13.40
CA ASP A 138 -6.55 -7.67 -13.67
C ASP A 138 -7.66 -7.87 -14.69
N ARG A 139 -8.59 -6.93 -14.74
CA ARG A 139 -9.69 -6.86 -15.72
C ARG A 139 -9.33 -6.12 -17.02
N GLY A 140 -8.11 -5.61 -17.13
CA GLY A 140 -7.62 -4.82 -18.26
C GLY A 140 -8.23 -3.41 -18.36
N ARG A 141 -8.84 -2.90 -17.28
CA ARG A 141 -9.44 -1.57 -17.25
C ARG A 141 -8.40 -0.47 -17.04
N GLY A 142 -8.42 0.55 -17.90
CA GLY A 142 -7.48 1.68 -17.81
C GLY A 142 -6.05 1.32 -18.22
N ALA A 143 -5.85 0.14 -18.82
CA ALA A 143 -4.55 -0.42 -19.13
C ALA A 143 -3.86 0.31 -20.31
N LYS A 144 -4.61 0.80 -21.30
CA LYS A 144 -4.01 1.46 -22.49
C LYS A 144 -3.23 2.72 -22.11
N LYS A 145 -3.76 3.52 -21.18
CA LYS A 145 -3.12 4.74 -20.68
C LYS A 145 -2.42 4.57 -19.32
N GLY A 146 -2.42 3.35 -18.78
CA GLY A 146 -1.76 3.02 -17.51
C GLY A 146 -2.32 3.78 -16.30
N ILE A 147 -3.61 4.12 -16.30
CA ILE A 147 -4.23 4.95 -15.23
C ILE A 147 -4.11 4.28 -13.86
N PRO A 148 -4.46 2.99 -13.67
CA PRO A 148 -4.28 2.34 -12.37
C PRO A 148 -2.81 2.35 -11.91
N THR A 149 -1.87 2.10 -12.82
CA THR A 149 -0.44 2.14 -12.53
C THR A 149 0.04 3.53 -12.10
N LEU A 150 -0.49 4.59 -12.75
CA LEU A 150 -0.22 5.97 -12.36
C LEU A 150 -0.71 6.27 -10.95
N ILE A 151 -1.96 5.89 -10.63
CA ILE A 151 -2.54 6.09 -9.31
C ILE A 151 -1.74 5.34 -8.23
N LEU A 152 -1.36 4.08 -8.49
CA LEU A 152 -0.55 3.28 -7.56
C LEU A 152 0.82 3.92 -7.27
N GLY A 153 1.52 4.34 -8.32
CA GLY A 153 2.83 4.98 -8.20
C GLY A 153 2.76 6.33 -7.51
N ALA A 154 1.82 7.18 -7.92
CA ALA A 154 1.65 8.52 -7.37
C ALA A 154 1.14 8.49 -5.92
N SER A 155 0.25 7.58 -5.55
CA SER A 155 -0.21 7.42 -4.16
C SER A 155 0.92 7.03 -3.22
N SER A 156 1.88 6.21 -3.67
CA SER A 156 3.02 5.82 -2.82
C SER A 156 3.97 6.99 -2.55
N LEU A 157 4.16 7.86 -3.54
CA LEU A 157 4.97 9.07 -3.40
C LEU A 157 4.26 10.18 -2.61
N ASP A 158 2.93 10.26 -2.72
CA ASP A 158 2.07 11.22 -2.02
C ASP A 158 2.23 11.05 -0.51
N ASP A 159 2.13 9.81 -0.01
CA ASP A 159 2.31 9.46 1.41
C ASP A 159 3.69 9.88 1.95
N VAL A 160 4.75 9.63 1.17
CA VAL A 160 6.11 10.05 1.51
C VAL A 160 6.19 11.57 1.67
N PHE A 161 5.69 12.30 0.67
CA PHE A 161 5.80 13.74 0.61
C PHE A 161 5.04 14.42 1.76
N VAL A 162 3.81 13.99 2.04
CA VAL A 162 2.98 14.57 3.10
C VAL A 162 3.46 14.22 4.51
N ILE A 163 4.03 13.02 4.72
CA ILE A 163 4.66 12.66 6.00
C ILE A 163 5.85 13.59 6.29
N VAL A 164 6.67 13.87 5.28
CA VAL A 164 7.79 14.80 5.44
C VAL A 164 7.27 16.21 5.80
N LEU A 165 6.29 16.73 5.08
CA LEU A 165 5.69 18.03 5.42
C LEU A 165 5.09 18.05 6.83
N PHE A 166 4.40 16.98 7.23
CA PHE A 166 3.89 16.83 8.59
C PHE A 166 5.00 16.91 9.65
N THR A 167 6.10 16.17 9.47
CA THR A 167 7.23 16.19 10.42
C THR A 167 7.87 17.58 10.54
N VAL A 168 7.89 18.36 9.46
CA VAL A 168 8.38 19.74 9.46
C VAL A 168 7.48 20.64 10.28
N PHE A 169 6.16 20.59 10.03
CA PHE A 169 5.21 21.41 10.78
C PHE A 169 5.20 21.05 12.27
N LEU A 170 5.31 19.76 12.60
CA LEU A 170 5.45 19.31 13.99
C LEU A 170 6.77 19.80 14.62
N GLY A 171 7.88 19.72 13.90
CA GLY A 171 9.18 20.22 14.35
C GLY A 171 9.21 21.74 14.57
N MET A 172 8.44 22.50 13.77
CA MET A 172 8.25 23.94 13.95
C MET A 172 7.42 24.26 15.21
N TYR A 173 6.52 23.37 15.63
CA TYR A 173 5.72 23.57 16.85
C TYR A 173 6.57 23.42 18.12
N GLY A 174 7.56 22.51 18.10
CA GLY A 174 8.39 22.17 19.26
C GLY A 174 9.61 23.06 19.55
N GLY A 175 9.88 24.13 18.78
CA GLY A 175 11.09 24.95 18.98
C GLY A 175 10.99 26.40 18.53
N GLY A 176 11.31 27.34 19.44
CA GLY A 176 11.33 28.79 19.22
C GLY A 176 12.48 29.29 18.34
N GLU A 177 12.27 30.45 17.72
CA GLU A 177 13.20 31.32 16.95
C GLU A 177 14.33 30.65 16.14
N MET A 178 14.13 29.45 15.59
CA MET A 178 15.04 28.93 14.56
C MET A 178 14.69 29.54 13.20
N ASN A 179 15.71 29.99 12.48
CA ASN A 179 15.61 30.43 11.08
C ASN A 179 14.84 29.40 10.25
N LEU A 180 13.65 29.78 9.78
CA LEU A 180 12.77 28.96 8.94
C LEU A 180 13.52 28.35 7.74
N TRP A 181 14.50 29.09 7.21
CA TRP A 181 15.39 28.70 6.13
C TRP A 181 16.27 27.47 6.45
N LEU A 182 16.80 27.39 7.68
CA LEU A 182 17.60 26.25 8.12
C LEU A 182 16.74 24.99 8.24
N ARG A 183 15.54 25.10 8.82
CA ARG A 183 14.59 23.97 8.88
C ARG A 183 14.09 23.54 7.50
N LEU A 184 13.89 24.48 6.58
CA LEU A 184 13.54 24.12 5.18
C LEU A 184 14.69 23.39 4.48
N ALA A 185 15.94 23.79 4.73
CA ALA A 185 17.13 23.12 4.18
C ALA A 185 17.37 21.73 4.80
N GLU A 186 16.93 21.49 6.03
CA GLU A 186 16.97 20.17 6.67
C GLU A 186 16.04 19.16 5.96
N ILE A 187 15.01 19.61 5.24
CA ILE A 187 14.04 18.71 4.60
C ILE A 187 14.69 17.84 3.51
N PRO A 188 15.31 18.39 2.44
CA PRO A 188 15.99 17.55 1.45
C PRO A 188 17.08 16.68 2.08
N VAL A 189 17.80 17.21 3.08
CA VAL A 189 18.85 16.46 3.78
C VAL A 189 18.24 15.26 4.52
N SER A 190 17.13 15.43 5.23
CA SER A 190 16.44 14.36 5.96
C SER A 190 15.92 13.25 5.05
N ILE A 191 15.42 13.62 3.86
CA ILE A 191 14.98 12.68 2.83
C ILE A 191 16.19 11.89 2.31
N VAL A 192 17.26 12.58 1.91
CA VAL A 192 18.45 11.94 1.33
C VAL A 192 19.12 11.03 2.35
N LEU A 193 19.29 11.49 3.59
CA LEU A 193 19.86 10.70 4.68
C LEU A 193 18.96 9.53 5.06
N GLY A 194 17.64 9.74 5.15
CA GLY A 194 16.66 8.68 5.39
C GLY A 194 16.73 7.58 4.34
N VAL A 195 16.69 7.94 3.06
CA VAL A 195 16.82 6.99 1.94
C VAL A 195 18.17 6.28 1.99
N ALA A 196 19.29 7.01 2.16
CA ALA A 196 20.62 6.41 2.25
C ALA A 196 20.74 5.42 3.42
N ALA A 197 20.20 5.79 4.59
CA ALA A 197 20.17 4.97 5.79
C ALA A 197 19.28 3.72 5.63
N GLY A 198 18.35 3.71 4.68
CA GLY A 198 17.59 2.52 4.29
C GLY A 198 18.25 1.66 3.20
N LEU A 199 18.80 2.29 2.17
CA LEU A 199 19.45 1.60 1.04
C LEU A 199 20.65 0.76 1.49
N GLY A 200 21.47 1.29 2.41
CA GLY A 200 22.64 0.59 2.94
C GLY A 200 22.28 -0.74 3.63
N PRO A 201 21.49 -0.72 4.72
CA PRO A 201 21.01 -1.92 5.39
C PRO A 201 20.19 -2.83 4.47
N GLY A 202 19.32 -2.28 3.61
CA GLY A 202 18.55 -3.09 2.66
C GLY A 202 19.43 -3.85 1.67
N TYR A 203 20.49 -3.24 1.15
CA TYR A 203 21.48 -3.91 0.30
C TYR A 203 22.26 -4.98 1.06
N LEU A 204 22.63 -4.71 2.31
CA LEU A 204 23.29 -5.68 3.18
C LEU A 204 22.40 -6.90 3.44
N LEU A 205 21.10 -6.69 3.72
CA LEU A 205 20.11 -7.75 3.89
C LEU A 205 19.95 -8.59 2.62
N TYR A 206 19.86 -7.94 1.45
CA TYR A 206 19.86 -8.64 0.17
C TYR A 206 21.08 -9.56 0.02
N ARG A 207 22.30 -9.04 0.28
CA ARG A 207 23.54 -9.84 0.22
C ARG A 207 23.57 -10.98 1.23
N LEU A 208 22.98 -10.78 2.42
CA LEU A 208 22.87 -11.82 3.42
C LEU A 208 21.91 -12.93 2.97
N PHE A 209 20.76 -12.57 2.40
CA PHE A 209 19.74 -13.51 1.96
C PHE A 209 20.13 -14.31 0.71
N THR A 210 21.02 -13.79 -0.13
CA THR A 210 21.60 -14.52 -1.25
C THR A 210 22.78 -15.41 -0.84
N ARG A 211 23.55 -15.01 0.16
CA ARG A 211 24.68 -15.80 0.66
C ARG A 211 24.26 -16.97 1.56
N TYR A 212 23.18 -16.81 2.32
CA TYR A 212 22.68 -17.82 3.25
C TYR A 212 21.23 -18.15 2.93
N ASP A 213 20.91 -19.45 2.85
CA ASP A 213 19.54 -19.87 2.62
C ASP A 213 18.71 -19.86 3.91
N TRP A 214 18.13 -18.70 4.19
CA TRP A 214 17.26 -18.50 5.34
C TRP A 214 15.83 -18.84 4.96
N ARG A 215 15.15 -19.61 5.82
CA ARG A 215 13.71 -19.86 5.66
C ARG A 215 12.95 -18.53 5.53
N PRO A 216 11.97 -18.42 4.60
CA PRO A 216 11.24 -17.18 4.34
C PRO A 216 10.75 -16.38 5.55
N PRO A 217 10.18 -16.99 6.61
CA PRO A 217 9.71 -16.23 7.77
C PRO A 217 10.84 -15.50 8.51
N LYS A 218 12.03 -16.11 8.58
CA LYS A 218 13.20 -15.49 9.23
C LYS A 218 13.66 -14.26 8.45
N ARG A 219 13.67 -14.32 7.11
CA ARG A 219 14.01 -13.15 6.26
C ARG A 219 13.08 -11.97 6.56
N THR A 220 11.78 -12.21 6.62
CA THR A 220 10.79 -11.17 6.94
C THR A 220 10.96 -10.57 8.34
N ILE A 221 11.19 -11.39 9.36
CA ILE A 221 11.40 -10.92 10.74
C ILE A 221 12.67 -10.07 10.85
N VAL A 222 13.76 -10.46 10.17
CA VAL A 222 15.00 -9.66 10.15
C VAL A 222 14.78 -8.32 9.46
N VAL A 223 14.09 -8.28 8.30
CA VAL A 223 13.74 -7.01 7.64
C VAL A 223 12.93 -6.12 8.58
N MET A 224 11.94 -6.67 9.28
CA MET A 224 11.16 -5.95 10.28
C MET A 224 12.02 -5.41 11.42
N GLY A 225 12.93 -6.24 11.95
CA GLY A 225 13.84 -5.85 13.02
C GLY A 225 14.78 -4.72 12.62
N VAL A 226 15.33 -4.77 11.40
CA VAL A 226 16.17 -3.69 10.86
C VAL A 226 15.36 -2.42 10.64
N ALA A 227 14.12 -2.52 10.14
CA ALA A 227 13.25 -1.37 9.98
C ALA A 227 12.89 -0.70 11.31
N ILE A 228 12.53 -1.48 12.34
CA ILE A 228 12.29 -0.97 13.69
C ILE A 228 13.56 -0.34 14.26
N PHE A 229 14.71 -1.00 14.11
CA PHE A 229 16.00 -0.45 14.55
C PHE A 229 16.32 0.88 13.88
N LEU A 230 16.02 1.03 12.58
CA LEU A 230 16.20 2.29 11.86
C LEU A 230 15.31 3.41 12.43
N THR A 231 14.06 3.10 12.80
CA THR A 231 13.18 4.08 13.46
C THR A 231 13.61 4.42 14.88
N TRP A 232 14.20 3.48 15.61
CA TRP A 232 14.80 3.75 16.92
C TRP A 232 16.06 4.61 16.78
N LEU A 233 16.87 4.38 15.74
CA LEU A 233 18.08 5.14 15.47
C LEU A 233 17.79 6.61 15.17
N GLU A 234 16.68 6.92 14.50
CA GLU A 234 16.22 8.31 14.32
C GLU A 234 16.00 9.00 15.68
N GLY A 235 15.28 8.36 16.61
CA GLY A 235 15.10 8.91 17.95
C GLY A 235 16.40 9.02 18.75
N ALA A 236 17.32 8.06 18.59
CA ALA A 236 18.63 8.10 19.26
C ALA A 236 19.56 9.21 18.72
N LEU A 237 19.37 9.63 17.47
CA LEU A 237 20.14 10.68 16.80
C LEU A 237 19.39 12.02 16.74
N GLU A 238 18.24 12.11 17.40
CA GLU A 238 17.40 13.29 17.44
C GLU A 238 18.20 14.50 17.96
N GLY A 239 18.14 15.61 17.22
CA GLY A 239 18.92 16.83 17.50
C GLY A 239 20.37 16.85 16.98
N ARG A 240 20.89 15.75 16.42
CA ARG A 240 22.23 15.72 15.78
C ARG A 240 22.17 15.56 14.28
N VAL A 241 21.30 14.68 13.79
CA VAL A 241 21.16 14.38 12.36
C VAL A 241 19.68 14.28 12.02
N PRO A 242 19.17 15.10 11.07
CA PRO A 242 17.80 14.96 10.60
C PRO A 242 17.73 13.72 9.68
N ILE A 243 17.11 12.63 10.14
CA ILE A 243 16.96 11.39 9.36
C ILE A 243 15.48 11.03 9.33
N ALA A 244 14.86 11.05 8.15
CA ALA A 244 13.50 10.54 7.99
C ALA A 244 13.52 8.99 7.92
N SER A 245 13.50 8.30 9.07
CA SER A 245 13.68 6.84 9.09
C SER A 245 12.60 6.08 8.33
N LEU A 246 11.37 6.57 8.34
CA LEU A 246 10.23 6.00 7.62
C LEU A 246 10.49 5.91 6.11
N LEU A 247 11.23 6.88 5.54
CA LEU A 247 11.69 6.81 4.15
C LEU A 247 12.75 5.76 3.95
N GLY A 248 13.66 5.62 4.91
CA GLY A 248 14.63 4.54 4.92
C GLY A 248 13.98 3.16 5.00
N VAL A 249 12.92 3.01 5.80
CA VAL A 249 12.13 1.78 5.87
C VAL A 249 11.56 1.41 4.50
N MET A 250 10.99 2.37 3.78
CA MET A 250 10.53 2.14 2.41
C MET A 250 11.70 1.81 1.45
N ALA A 251 12.83 2.51 1.59
CA ALA A 251 14.03 2.28 0.78
C ALA A 251 14.63 0.88 0.98
N ILE A 252 14.52 0.28 2.17
CA ILE A 252 14.90 -1.13 2.42
C ILE A 252 14.09 -2.06 1.51
N GLY A 253 12.76 -1.88 1.44
CA GLY A 253 11.90 -2.69 0.58
C GLY A 253 12.25 -2.49 -0.90
N PHE A 254 12.44 -1.24 -1.31
CA PHE A 254 12.77 -0.85 -2.68
C PHE A 254 14.07 -1.49 -3.16
N ILE A 255 15.17 -1.38 -2.41
CA ILE A 255 16.47 -1.91 -2.86
C ILE A 255 16.49 -3.43 -2.93
N ILE A 256 15.78 -4.12 -2.02
CA ILE A 256 15.67 -5.58 -2.07
C ILE A 256 14.86 -5.99 -3.31
N LEU A 257 13.77 -5.29 -3.64
CA LEU A 257 13.00 -5.52 -4.87
C LEU A 257 13.84 -5.30 -6.12
N GLU A 258 14.56 -4.18 -6.19
CA GLU A 258 15.43 -3.82 -7.33
C GLU A 258 16.54 -4.85 -7.55
N LYS A 259 17.07 -5.46 -6.47
CA LYS A 259 18.15 -6.45 -6.57
C LYS A 259 17.66 -7.89 -6.73
N SER A 260 16.51 -8.24 -6.17
CA SER A 260 15.94 -9.58 -6.27
C SER A 260 14.42 -9.56 -6.08
N GLU A 261 13.71 -9.50 -7.21
CA GLU A 261 12.25 -9.59 -7.26
C GLU A 261 11.70 -10.86 -6.58
N PRO A 262 12.31 -12.07 -6.72
CA PRO A 262 11.83 -13.26 -6.03
C PRO A 262 11.88 -13.15 -4.50
N ILE A 263 13.00 -12.65 -3.94
CA ILE A 263 13.16 -12.48 -2.48
C ILE A 263 12.16 -11.45 -1.96
N ALA A 264 12.05 -10.31 -2.64
CA ALA A 264 11.10 -9.27 -2.31
C ALA A 264 9.65 -9.78 -2.32
N HIS A 265 9.28 -10.57 -3.33
CA HIS A 265 7.92 -11.10 -3.43
C HIS A 265 7.58 -12.03 -2.26
N ILE A 266 8.50 -12.92 -1.89
CA ILE A 266 8.33 -13.82 -0.75
C ILE A 266 8.16 -13.03 0.56
N ILE A 267 8.99 -12.01 0.78
CA ILE A 267 8.92 -11.17 1.99
C ILE A 267 7.62 -10.38 2.01
N SER A 268 7.23 -9.77 0.88
CA SER A 268 5.97 -9.02 0.74
C SER A 268 4.74 -9.88 1.06
N GLN A 269 4.69 -11.13 0.59
CA GLN A 269 3.58 -12.05 0.90
C GLN A 269 3.48 -12.39 2.40
N LYS A 270 4.62 -12.50 3.10
CA LYS A 270 4.60 -12.70 4.56
C LYS A 270 4.22 -11.42 5.30
N LEU A 271 4.71 -10.27 4.85
CA LEU A 271 4.29 -8.96 5.38
C LEU A 271 2.80 -8.72 5.18
N LYS A 272 2.18 -9.20 4.09
CA LYS A 272 0.73 -9.15 3.90
C LYS A 272 -0.02 -9.88 5.03
N LYS A 273 0.49 -11.03 5.48
CA LYS A 273 -0.11 -11.77 6.62
C LYS A 273 0.06 -11.04 7.95
N LEU A 274 1.25 -10.47 8.19
CA LEU A 274 1.51 -9.66 9.38
C LEU A 274 0.66 -8.38 9.39
N TRP A 275 0.48 -7.78 8.21
CA TRP A 275 -0.33 -6.60 8.00
C TRP A 275 -1.78 -6.82 8.43
N MET A 276 -2.39 -7.97 8.15
CA MET A 276 -3.78 -8.23 8.61
C MET A 276 -3.94 -8.05 10.13
N PHE A 277 -2.94 -8.49 10.90
CA PHE A 277 -2.94 -8.30 12.35
C PHE A 277 -2.60 -6.85 12.76
N ALA A 278 -1.62 -6.24 12.09
CA ALA A 278 -1.22 -4.86 12.37
C ALA A 278 -2.32 -3.84 12.00
N GLU A 279 -3.05 -4.08 10.91
CA GLU A 279 -4.19 -3.30 10.43
C GLU A 279 -5.30 -3.27 11.48
N LEU A 280 -5.65 -4.44 12.00
CA LEU A 280 -6.64 -4.59 13.05
C LEU A 280 -6.26 -3.81 14.31
N LEU A 281 -5.01 -3.95 14.78
CA LEU A 281 -4.52 -3.19 15.93
C LEU A 281 -4.53 -1.68 15.64
N LEU A 282 -4.02 -1.26 14.48
CA LEU A 282 -3.95 0.14 14.08
C LEU A 282 -5.33 0.80 14.10
N PHE A 283 -6.30 0.30 13.34
CA PHE A 283 -7.58 0.97 13.17
C PHE A 283 -8.43 0.95 14.44
N VAL A 284 -8.45 -0.17 15.18
CA VAL A 284 -9.22 -0.25 16.42
C VAL A 284 -8.60 0.63 17.51
N LEU A 285 -7.27 0.64 17.66
CA LEU A 285 -6.61 1.48 18.67
C LEU A 285 -6.67 2.98 18.35
N VAL A 286 -6.65 3.36 17.06
CA VAL A 286 -6.88 4.74 16.63
C VAL A 286 -8.31 5.17 16.97
N GLY A 287 -9.30 4.35 16.64
CA GLY A 287 -10.69 4.63 17.00
C GLY A 287 -10.87 4.80 18.50
N ALA A 288 -10.20 3.98 19.32
CA ALA A 288 -10.27 4.08 20.77
C ALA A 288 -9.69 5.39 21.35
N GLN A 289 -8.74 6.03 20.67
CA GLN A 289 -8.18 7.31 21.11
C GLN A 289 -9.11 8.51 20.83
N VAL A 290 -10.16 8.33 20.04
CA VAL A 290 -11.06 9.42 19.69
C VAL A 290 -11.91 9.80 20.90
N ASN A 291 -11.84 11.06 21.29
CA ASN A 291 -12.79 11.65 22.22
C ASN A 291 -14.11 11.92 21.47
N VAL A 292 -15.17 11.18 21.84
CA VAL A 292 -16.47 11.23 21.15
C VAL A 292 -17.09 12.63 21.24
N GLN A 293 -16.90 13.33 22.35
CA GLN A 293 -17.44 14.67 22.54
C GLN A 293 -16.75 15.68 21.62
N VAL A 294 -15.41 15.66 21.57
CA VAL A 294 -14.65 16.49 20.64
C VAL A 294 -14.98 16.18 19.19
N ALA A 295 -15.17 14.90 18.85
CA ALA A 295 -15.57 14.49 17.51
C ALA A 295 -16.98 14.98 17.13
N TRP A 296 -17.89 15.05 18.10
CA TRP A 296 -19.23 15.59 17.89
C TRP A 296 -19.20 17.10 17.69
N ASP A 297 -18.50 17.83 18.57
CA ASP A 297 -18.38 19.29 18.53
C ASP A 297 -17.64 19.76 17.26
N ALA A 298 -16.56 19.06 16.90
CA ALA A 298 -15.82 19.32 15.67
C ALA A 298 -16.49 18.69 14.43
N GLY A 299 -17.56 17.91 14.56
CA GLY A 299 -18.09 17.09 13.48
C GLY A 299 -18.53 17.89 12.25
N LEU A 300 -19.33 18.94 12.44
CA LEU A 300 -19.83 19.77 11.35
C LEU A 300 -18.71 20.65 10.75
N ALA A 301 -17.96 21.34 11.60
CA ALA A 301 -16.86 22.20 11.20
C ALA A 301 -15.74 21.41 10.51
N GLY A 302 -15.38 20.25 11.08
CA GLY A 302 -14.41 19.31 10.53
C GLY A 302 -14.84 18.73 9.20
N THR A 303 -16.12 18.38 9.03
CA THR A 303 -16.67 17.95 7.74
C THR A 303 -16.54 19.05 6.68
N ALA A 304 -16.82 20.32 7.05
CA ALA A 304 -16.65 21.45 6.15
C ALA A 304 -15.18 21.69 5.77
N VAL A 305 -14.24 21.55 6.73
CA VAL A 305 -12.79 21.62 6.47
C VAL A 305 -12.35 20.52 5.51
N ILE A 306 -12.77 19.27 5.74
CA ILE A 306 -12.47 18.13 4.86
C ILE A 306 -13.03 18.38 3.46
N ALA A 307 -14.27 18.84 3.35
CA ALA A 307 -14.88 19.15 2.06
C ALA A 307 -14.12 20.25 1.31
N ALA A 308 -13.75 21.34 1.99
CA ALA A 308 -12.96 22.42 1.40
C ALA A 308 -11.58 21.91 0.94
N GLY A 309 -10.90 21.12 1.78
CA GLY A 309 -9.63 20.48 1.44
C GLY A 309 -9.74 19.58 0.20
N LEU A 310 -10.78 18.74 0.13
CA LEU A 310 -11.03 17.86 -1.02
C LEU A 310 -11.36 18.63 -2.30
N VAL A 311 -12.04 19.78 -2.22
CA VAL A 311 -12.27 20.66 -3.37
C VAL A 311 -10.93 21.19 -3.89
N CYS A 312 -10.07 21.72 -3.00
CA CYS A 312 -8.73 22.17 -3.38
C CYS A 312 -7.90 21.01 -3.96
N ARG A 313 -7.95 19.82 -3.35
CA ARG A 313 -7.29 18.61 -3.85
C ARG A 313 -7.76 18.24 -5.25
N SER A 314 -9.06 18.33 -5.50
CA SER A 314 -9.67 18.01 -6.80
C SER A 314 -9.16 18.94 -7.89
N VAL A 315 -9.04 20.24 -7.59
CA VAL A 315 -8.41 21.22 -8.47
C VAL A 315 -6.94 20.87 -8.71
N GLY A 316 -6.16 20.63 -7.66
CA GLY A 316 -4.76 20.26 -7.77
C GLY A 316 -4.52 18.97 -8.58
N THR A 317 -5.39 17.97 -8.42
CA THR A 317 -5.35 16.71 -9.17
C THR A 317 -5.62 16.97 -10.64
N TYR A 318 -6.66 17.73 -10.96
CA TYR A 318 -6.97 18.06 -12.35
C TYR A 318 -5.81 18.84 -13.02
N LEU A 319 -5.22 19.81 -12.32
CA LEU A 319 -4.07 20.59 -12.79
C LEU A 319 -2.84 19.72 -13.02
N SER A 320 -2.56 18.78 -12.11
CA SER A 320 -1.41 17.87 -12.22
C SER A 320 -1.45 16.99 -13.47
N LEU A 321 -2.65 16.74 -14.00
CA LEU A 321 -2.90 15.88 -15.15
C LEU A 321 -3.04 16.64 -16.48
N MET A 322 -3.02 17.98 -16.49
CA MET A 322 -3.27 18.76 -17.72
C MET A 322 -2.27 18.48 -18.85
N GLY A 323 -1.04 18.11 -18.52
CA GLY A 323 0.02 17.75 -19.47
C GLY A 323 0.08 16.26 -19.86
N THR A 324 -0.98 15.50 -19.58
CA THR A 324 -1.07 14.06 -19.92
C THR A 324 -2.10 13.81 -21.02
N ASP A 325 -1.98 12.67 -21.69
CA ASP A 325 -2.91 12.21 -22.75
C ASP A 325 -4.27 11.71 -22.23
N LEU A 326 -4.57 11.97 -20.95
CA LEU A 326 -5.83 11.61 -20.32
C LEU A 326 -6.96 12.54 -20.77
N ASP A 327 -8.11 11.95 -21.08
CA ASP A 327 -9.32 12.68 -21.42
C ASP A 327 -10.00 13.27 -20.17
N ARG A 328 -11.04 14.08 -20.37
CA ARG A 328 -11.73 14.75 -19.24
C ARG A 328 -12.40 13.76 -18.29
N ARG A 329 -12.85 12.60 -18.77
CA ARG A 329 -13.53 11.59 -17.96
C ARG A 329 -12.51 10.80 -17.15
N GLU A 330 -11.40 10.40 -17.75
CA GLU A 330 -10.25 9.75 -17.10
C GLU A 330 -9.62 10.66 -16.03
N ARG A 331 -9.49 11.97 -16.31
CA ARG A 331 -9.06 12.95 -15.29
C ARG A 331 -10.02 13.00 -14.10
N LEU A 332 -11.33 12.97 -14.35
CA LEU A 332 -12.33 12.89 -13.28
C LEU A 332 -12.19 11.59 -12.47
N PHE A 333 -11.93 10.46 -13.13
CA PHE A 333 -11.65 9.21 -12.44
C PHE A 333 -10.43 9.33 -11.51
N CYS A 334 -9.33 9.94 -11.97
CA CYS A 334 -8.16 10.19 -11.13
C CYS A 334 -8.48 11.09 -9.92
N VAL A 335 -9.31 12.13 -10.10
CA VAL A 335 -9.79 12.99 -8.99
C VAL A 335 -10.52 12.15 -7.95
N VAL A 336 -11.46 11.30 -8.37
CA VAL A 336 -12.22 10.45 -7.43
C VAL A 336 -11.34 9.40 -6.76
N ALA A 337 -10.37 8.84 -7.48
CA ALA A 337 -9.41 7.90 -6.91
C ALA A 337 -8.54 8.50 -5.80
N TYR A 338 -8.46 9.84 -5.73
CA TYR A 338 -7.66 10.60 -4.77
C TYR A 338 -8.46 11.12 -3.57
N ILE A 339 -9.76 10.79 -3.48
CA ILE A 339 -10.62 11.12 -2.34
C ILE A 339 -10.35 10.24 -1.10
N PRO A 340 -10.17 8.91 -1.20
CA PRO A 340 -10.07 8.06 -0.02
C PRO A 340 -8.93 8.43 0.95
N LYS A 341 -9.28 8.68 2.22
CA LYS A 341 -8.38 8.84 3.38
C LYS A 341 -8.53 7.62 4.31
N ALA A 342 -7.44 7.11 4.88
CA ALA A 342 -7.46 5.97 5.81
C ALA A 342 -6.11 5.79 6.53
N THR A 343 -5.14 5.16 5.86
CA THR A 343 -3.94 4.60 6.49
C THR A 343 -3.02 5.63 7.15
N VAL A 344 -2.69 6.71 6.44
CA VAL A 344 -1.78 7.74 6.98
C VAL A 344 -2.47 8.52 8.10
N GLN A 345 -3.75 8.86 7.92
CA GLN A 345 -4.56 9.53 8.95
C GLN A 345 -4.64 8.70 10.23
N ALA A 346 -4.82 7.39 10.11
CA ALA A 346 -4.78 6.49 11.26
C ALA A 346 -3.38 6.40 11.89
N ALA A 347 -2.33 6.33 11.06
CA ALA A 347 -0.97 6.15 11.54
C ALA A 347 -0.42 7.37 12.29
N ILE A 348 -0.59 8.57 11.74
CA ILE A 348 0.02 9.80 12.28
C ILE A 348 -0.99 10.78 12.91
N GLY A 349 -2.29 10.53 12.80
CA GLY A 349 -3.33 11.47 13.28
C GLY A 349 -3.29 11.79 14.77
N ALA A 350 -2.83 10.86 15.62
CA ALA A 350 -2.67 11.15 17.06
C ALA A 350 -1.24 11.51 17.48
N VAL A 351 -0.32 11.67 16.51
CA VAL A 351 1.04 12.15 16.83
C VAL A 351 1.00 13.57 17.40
N PRO A 352 0.22 14.54 16.86
CA PRO A 352 0.08 15.86 17.47
C PRO A 352 -0.44 15.81 18.90
N LEU A 353 -1.44 14.96 19.17
CA LEU A 353 -1.96 14.74 20.51
C LEU A 353 -0.88 14.21 21.47
N ALA A 354 -0.10 13.22 21.04
CA ALA A 354 1.00 12.67 21.84
C ALA A 354 2.16 13.67 22.04
N ALA A 355 2.35 14.60 21.10
CA ALA A 355 3.36 15.65 21.17
C ALA A 355 2.92 16.88 22.00
N GLY A 356 1.69 16.87 22.55
CA GLY A 356 1.18 17.99 23.36
C GLY A 356 0.72 19.20 22.55
N VAL A 357 0.39 19.03 21.27
CA VAL A 357 -0.20 20.09 20.45
C VAL A 357 -1.57 20.47 21.02
N ALA A 358 -1.82 21.76 21.24
CA ALA A 358 -3.05 22.26 21.87
C ALA A 358 -4.33 21.79 21.15
N SER A 359 -4.34 21.86 19.81
CA SER A 359 -5.45 21.35 18.99
C SER A 359 -5.36 19.84 18.68
N GLY A 360 -4.53 19.07 19.39
CA GLY A 360 -4.22 17.67 19.08
C GLY A 360 -5.42 16.73 19.08
N GLU A 361 -6.37 16.90 20.01
CA GLU A 361 -7.61 16.10 20.05
C GLU A 361 -8.51 16.39 18.85
N VAL A 362 -8.65 17.66 18.48
CA VAL A 362 -9.42 18.09 17.30
C VAL A 362 -8.78 17.55 16.02
N ILE A 363 -7.46 17.62 15.91
CA ILE A 363 -6.72 17.07 14.75
C ILE A 363 -6.98 15.56 14.61
N LEU A 364 -6.88 14.80 15.72
CA LEU A 364 -7.18 13.37 15.71
C LEU A 364 -8.64 13.10 15.32
N ALA A 365 -9.58 13.84 15.90
CA ALA A 365 -11.00 13.67 15.62
C ALA A 365 -11.34 13.93 14.15
N VAL A 366 -10.81 15.02 13.57
CA VAL A 366 -11.01 15.36 12.15
C VAL A 366 -10.29 14.35 11.24
N ALA A 367 -9.09 13.88 11.62
CA ALA A 367 -8.40 12.83 10.88
C ALA A 367 -9.25 11.56 10.82
N VAL A 368 -9.81 11.10 11.94
CA VAL A 368 -10.70 9.94 11.98
C VAL A 368 -12.00 10.18 11.21
N LEU A 369 -12.62 11.36 11.35
CA LEU A 369 -13.81 11.74 10.59
C LEU A 369 -13.56 11.68 9.08
N SER A 370 -12.38 12.11 8.63
CA SER A 370 -11.99 12.00 7.21
C SER A 370 -11.97 10.55 6.73
N ILE A 371 -11.53 9.61 7.56
CA ILE A 371 -11.52 8.18 7.24
C ILE A 371 -12.95 7.67 7.08
N LEU A 372 -13.80 7.97 8.06
CA LEU A 372 -15.20 7.52 8.09
C LEU A 372 -16.00 8.04 6.89
N LEU A 373 -15.76 9.29 6.47
CA LEU A 373 -16.47 9.90 5.36
C LEU A 373 -15.89 9.47 4.00
N THR A 374 -14.59 9.61 3.82
CA THR A 374 -14.00 9.57 2.47
C THR A 374 -13.63 8.16 2.01
N ALA A 375 -13.30 7.22 2.90
CA ALA A 375 -12.97 5.86 2.48
C ALA A 375 -14.18 5.14 1.84
N PRO A 376 -15.38 5.14 2.44
CA PRO A 376 -16.58 4.58 1.80
C PRO A 376 -16.94 5.30 0.50
N LEU A 377 -17.03 6.64 0.53
CA LEU A 377 -17.46 7.44 -0.61
C LEU A 377 -16.49 7.30 -1.79
N GLY A 378 -15.19 7.34 -1.51
CA GLY A 378 -14.16 7.17 -2.51
C GLY A 378 -14.12 5.74 -3.06
N ALA A 379 -14.28 4.70 -2.23
CA ALA A 379 -14.37 3.31 -2.71
C ALA A 379 -15.55 3.12 -3.68
N VAL A 380 -16.74 3.59 -3.31
CA VAL A 380 -17.93 3.53 -4.16
C VAL A 380 -17.73 4.35 -5.44
N GLY A 381 -17.18 5.55 -5.33
CA GLY A 381 -16.87 6.42 -6.47
C GLY A 381 -15.91 5.76 -7.46
N ILE A 382 -14.80 5.20 -6.97
CA ILE A 382 -13.81 4.48 -7.78
C ILE A 382 -14.45 3.30 -8.50
N MET A 383 -15.26 2.49 -7.81
CA MET A 383 -15.93 1.35 -8.43
C MET A 383 -16.86 1.82 -9.55
N VAL A 384 -17.78 2.74 -9.27
CA VAL A 384 -18.80 3.19 -10.23
C VAL A 384 -18.18 3.90 -11.44
N LEU A 385 -17.26 4.83 -11.22
CA LEU A 385 -16.61 5.57 -12.31
C LEU A 385 -15.64 4.69 -13.08
N GLY A 386 -14.87 3.83 -12.39
CA GLY A 386 -13.95 2.91 -13.04
C GLY A 386 -14.66 1.92 -13.95
N GLU A 387 -15.88 1.49 -13.61
CA GLU A 387 -16.69 0.63 -14.48
C GLU A 387 -17.18 1.34 -15.75
N ARG A 388 -17.49 2.64 -15.66
CA ARG A 388 -18.14 3.43 -16.72
C ARG A 388 -17.15 4.17 -17.62
N ILE A 389 -16.03 4.63 -17.07
CA ILE A 389 -15.08 5.54 -17.73
C ILE A 389 -13.89 4.79 -18.28
N LEU A 390 -13.30 3.87 -17.51
CA LEU A 390 -12.06 3.24 -17.92
C LEU A 390 -12.28 2.32 -19.11
N ASP A 391 -11.40 2.46 -20.09
CA ASP A 391 -11.41 1.67 -21.29
C ASP A 391 -11.07 0.19 -20.99
N ARG A 392 -11.50 -0.70 -21.88
CA ARG A 392 -11.06 -2.10 -21.87
C ARG A 392 -9.82 -2.22 -22.77
N GLY A 393 -8.65 -2.33 -22.16
CA GLY A 393 -7.38 -2.64 -22.81
C GLY A 393 -7.09 -4.14 -22.84
N GLU A 394 -5.94 -4.52 -23.39
CA GLU A 394 -5.45 -5.89 -23.29
C GLU A 394 -5.33 -6.29 -21.81
N ARG A 395 -5.80 -7.51 -21.53
CA ARG A 395 -5.98 -8.04 -20.17
C ARG A 395 -4.61 -8.26 -19.52
N SER A 396 -4.52 -7.97 -18.22
CA SER A 396 -3.26 -7.83 -17.48
C SER A 396 -2.39 -9.10 -17.40
N PRO A 397 -1.05 -8.95 -17.32
CA PRO A 397 -0.11 -10.05 -17.07
C PRO A 397 -0.29 -10.75 -15.71
N TYR A 398 -1.01 -10.14 -14.76
CA TYR A 398 -1.27 -10.75 -13.44
C TYR A 398 -2.19 -11.99 -13.52
N ARG A 399 -3.03 -12.11 -14.56
CA ARG A 399 -3.83 -13.33 -14.77
C ARG A 399 -2.98 -14.57 -15.06
N PHE A 400 -1.82 -14.41 -15.70
CA PHE A 400 -0.87 -15.52 -15.85
C PHE A 400 -0.25 -15.90 -14.52
N LYS A 401 0.00 -14.92 -13.65
CA LYS A 401 0.49 -15.19 -12.30
C LYS A 401 -0.55 -15.95 -11.45
N GLU A 402 -1.81 -15.53 -11.46
CA GLU A 402 -2.88 -16.27 -10.79
C GLU A 402 -3.06 -17.69 -11.35
N LEU A 403 -3.07 -17.82 -12.68
CA LEU A 403 -3.16 -19.11 -13.34
C LEU A 403 -2.00 -20.03 -12.94
N ARG A 404 -0.78 -19.49 -12.87
CA ARG A 404 0.39 -20.22 -12.39
C ARG A 404 0.23 -20.68 -10.94
N GLU A 405 -0.23 -19.81 -10.05
CA GLU A 405 -0.45 -20.16 -8.65
C GLU A 405 -1.57 -21.19 -8.47
N SER A 406 -2.69 -21.04 -9.19
CA SER A 406 -3.82 -21.98 -9.12
C SER A 406 -3.47 -23.34 -9.69
N MET A 407 -2.65 -23.39 -10.74
CA MET A 407 -2.24 -24.61 -11.42
C MET A 407 -0.97 -25.24 -10.81
N GLY A 408 -0.28 -24.55 -9.90
CA GLY A 408 0.97 -25.00 -9.28
C GLY A 408 2.13 -25.14 -10.28
N LEU A 409 2.22 -24.27 -11.28
CA LEU A 409 3.18 -24.41 -12.38
C LEU A 409 4.63 -24.08 -11.94
N PRO A 410 5.62 -24.87 -12.37
CA PRO A 410 7.04 -24.64 -12.10
C PRO A 410 7.59 -23.45 -12.89
N ARG A 411 8.75 -22.94 -12.47
CA ARG A 411 9.50 -21.89 -13.15
C ARG A 411 10.55 -22.45 -14.12
N VAL A 412 10.93 -21.64 -15.11
CA VAL A 412 12.09 -21.92 -15.96
C VAL A 412 13.33 -22.17 -15.09
N GLY A 413 14.00 -23.28 -15.34
CA GLY A 413 15.16 -23.73 -14.58
C GLY A 413 14.86 -24.88 -13.61
N GLU A 414 13.62 -25.04 -13.17
CA GLU A 414 13.23 -26.12 -12.24
C GLU A 414 13.21 -27.48 -12.92
N LEU A 415 13.58 -28.52 -12.16
CA LEU A 415 13.50 -29.91 -12.57
C LEU A 415 12.15 -30.48 -12.15
N VAL A 416 11.54 -31.24 -13.05
CA VAL A 416 10.24 -31.85 -12.85
C VAL A 416 10.29 -33.33 -13.21
N ARG A 417 9.57 -34.16 -12.47
CA ARG A 417 9.42 -35.59 -12.76
C ARG A 417 8.03 -35.87 -13.28
N SER A 418 7.94 -36.61 -14.38
CA SER A 418 6.65 -37.10 -14.90
C SER A 418 6.17 -38.27 -14.04
N LYS A 419 4.98 -38.17 -13.45
CA LYS A 419 4.42 -39.25 -12.61
C LYS A 419 4.08 -40.51 -13.40
N ARG A 420 3.82 -40.38 -14.71
CA ARG A 420 3.42 -41.51 -15.57
C ARG A 420 4.61 -42.33 -16.08
N PHE A 421 5.73 -41.67 -16.37
CA PHE A 421 6.88 -42.30 -17.03
C PHE A 421 8.15 -42.28 -16.16
N ASP A 422 8.08 -41.72 -14.96
CA ASP A 422 9.19 -41.58 -14.01
C ASP A 422 10.46 -40.92 -14.59
N THR A 423 10.29 -40.10 -15.63
CA THR A 423 11.39 -39.39 -16.29
C THR A 423 11.54 -37.98 -15.73
N VAL A 424 12.80 -37.53 -15.56
CA VAL A 424 13.14 -36.17 -15.15
C VAL A 424 13.35 -35.26 -16.36
N TRP A 425 12.79 -34.06 -16.28
CA TRP A 425 12.85 -33.03 -17.30
C TRP A 425 13.19 -31.68 -16.66
N LYS A 426 13.82 -30.79 -17.42
CA LYS A 426 14.09 -29.41 -17.03
C LYS A 426 13.15 -28.47 -17.76
N VAL A 427 12.53 -27.53 -17.05
CA VAL A 427 11.77 -26.45 -17.70
C VAL A 427 12.76 -25.48 -18.31
N ILE A 428 12.72 -25.29 -19.63
CA ILE A 428 13.69 -24.46 -20.37
C ILE A 428 13.09 -23.18 -20.94
N GLU A 429 11.77 -23.14 -21.13
CA GLU A 429 11.10 -21.98 -21.70
C GLU A 429 9.68 -21.90 -21.16
N GLU A 430 9.24 -20.67 -20.95
CA GLU A 430 7.89 -20.33 -20.54
C GLU A 430 7.37 -19.24 -21.47
N LYS A 431 6.14 -19.42 -21.96
CA LYS A 431 5.47 -18.43 -22.80
C LYS A 431 4.04 -18.21 -22.34
N GLU A 432 3.75 -16.98 -21.95
CA GLU A 432 2.42 -16.52 -21.55
C GLU A 432 1.65 -16.11 -22.80
N ILE A 433 0.52 -16.76 -23.10
CA ILE A 433 -0.30 -16.43 -24.27
C ILE A 433 -1.80 -16.38 -23.94
N TRP A 434 -2.53 -15.58 -24.71
CA TRP A 434 -3.98 -15.56 -24.69
C TRP A 434 -4.52 -16.53 -25.73
N ILE A 435 -5.42 -17.41 -25.32
CA ILE A 435 -6.13 -18.33 -26.22
C ILE A 435 -7.62 -18.01 -26.20
N GLN A 436 -8.35 -18.35 -27.26
CA GLN A 436 -9.81 -18.32 -27.24
C GLN A 436 -10.33 -19.41 -26.30
N SER A 437 -11.29 -19.10 -25.43
CA SER A 437 -12.00 -20.13 -24.67
C SER A 437 -12.86 -20.94 -25.62
N ASP A 438 -12.86 -22.26 -25.43
CA ASP A 438 -13.62 -23.21 -26.26
C ASP A 438 -15.11 -23.24 -25.86
N PHE A 439 -15.50 -22.55 -24.77
CA PHE A 439 -16.86 -22.49 -24.28
C PHE A 439 -17.54 -21.14 -24.62
N PRO A 440 -18.79 -21.13 -25.10
CA PRO A 440 -19.53 -19.89 -25.30
C PRO A 440 -19.75 -19.21 -23.94
N GLY A 441 -19.21 -18.00 -23.79
CA GLY A 441 -19.55 -17.13 -22.67
C GLY A 441 -21.05 -16.86 -22.67
N GLY A 442 -21.69 -16.88 -21.49
CA GLY A 442 -23.11 -16.58 -21.35
C GLY A 442 -23.48 -15.25 -22.04
N GLU A 443 -24.74 -15.15 -22.47
CA GLU A 443 -25.33 -14.20 -23.45
C GLU A 443 -25.05 -12.69 -23.30
N ALA A 444 -24.25 -12.25 -22.33
CA ALA A 444 -23.94 -10.84 -22.07
C ALA A 444 -22.54 -10.38 -22.53
N GLU A 445 -21.66 -11.26 -23.00
CA GLU A 445 -20.33 -10.87 -23.50
C GLU A 445 -20.20 -11.10 -25.01
N GLY A 446 -19.76 -10.06 -25.74
CA GLY A 446 -19.44 -10.13 -27.17
C GLY A 446 -18.29 -11.11 -27.49
N PRO A 447 -17.64 -11.00 -28.67
CA PRO A 447 -16.93 -12.10 -29.34
C PRO A 447 -16.02 -12.92 -28.40
N ARG A 448 -16.22 -14.26 -28.41
CA ARG A 448 -15.51 -15.35 -27.69
C ARG A 448 -14.43 -14.89 -26.69
N ALA A 449 -14.71 -15.05 -25.40
CA ALA A 449 -13.81 -14.64 -24.33
C ALA A 449 -12.42 -15.31 -24.43
N LEU A 450 -11.35 -14.51 -24.46
CA LEU A 450 -9.96 -14.99 -24.39
C LEU A 450 -9.59 -15.39 -22.95
N GLN A 451 -9.04 -16.59 -22.75
CA GLN A 451 -8.51 -17.07 -21.47
C GLN A 451 -6.97 -17.07 -21.44
N PRO A 452 -6.34 -16.86 -20.26
CA PRO A 452 -4.89 -16.96 -20.14
C PRO A 452 -4.46 -18.43 -20.25
N ALA A 453 -3.35 -18.68 -20.94
CA ALA A 453 -2.68 -19.97 -20.99
C ALA A 453 -1.16 -19.82 -20.89
N ILE A 454 -0.52 -20.71 -20.15
CA ILE A 454 0.94 -20.77 -20.01
C ILE A 454 1.45 -21.99 -20.77
N TYR A 455 2.39 -21.77 -21.69
CA TYR A 455 3.15 -22.83 -22.32
C TYR A 455 4.45 -23.06 -21.57
N LEU A 456 4.70 -24.30 -21.20
CA LEU A 456 5.97 -24.74 -20.62
C LEU A 456 6.64 -25.70 -21.58
N ARG A 457 7.89 -25.38 -21.94
CA ARG A 457 8.76 -26.27 -22.69
C ARG A 457 9.70 -26.98 -21.73
N TYR A 458 9.69 -28.29 -21.81
CA TYR A 458 10.51 -29.20 -21.03
C TYR A 458 11.61 -29.76 -21.92
N TRP A 459 12.78 -30.00 -21.34
CA TRP A 459 13.92 -30.60 -22.03
C TRP A 459 14.52 -31.72 -21.19
N LYS A 460 14.94 -32.79 -21.86
CA LYS A 460 15.67 -33.91 -21.25
C LYS A 460 16.87 -34.27 -22.14
N PRO A 461 18.06 -34.50 -21.57
CA PRO A 461 19.21 -34.99 -22.33
C PRO A 461 18.94 -36.37 -22.93
N GLU A 462 19.46 -36.62 -24.13
CA GLU A 462 19.38 -37.93 -24.79
C GLU A 462 20.64 -38.74 -24.43
N GLU A 463 20.47 -39.94 -23.88
CA GLU A 463 21.61 -40.78 -23.49
C GLU A 463 22.41 -41.21 -24.73
N GLY A 464 23.72 -40.93 -24.73
CA GLY A 464 24.65 -41.39 -25.77
C GLY A 464 24.94 -40.42 -26.93
N ARG A 465 24.54 -39.14 -26.85
CA ARG A 465 24.88 -38.11 -27.86
C ARG A 465 25.68 -36.93 -27.28
N GLU A 466 26.26 -36.12 -28.17
CA GLU A 466 27.09 -34.95 -27.82
C GLU A 466 26.37 -33.95 -26.88
N PRO A 467 27.12 -33.25 -25.99
CA PRO A 467 26.56 -32.24 -25.10
C PRO A 467 25.74 -31.19 -25.87
N GLY A 468 24.45 -31.04 -25.51
CA GLY A 468 23.53 -30.09 -26.14
C GLY A 468 22.44 -30.71 -27.02
N THR A 469 22.49 -32.02 -27.27
CA THR A 469 21.40 -32.76 -27.93
C THR A 469 20.43 -33.35 -26.90
N GLY A 470 19.13 -33.15 -27.08
CA GLY A 470 18.12 -33.63 -26.15
C GLY A 470 16.70 -33.50 -26.72
N LYS A 471 15.74 -34.16 -26.05
CA LYS A 471 14.32 -34.14 -26.43
C LYS A 471 13.63 -32.97 -25.77
N THR A 472 12.68 -32.35 -26.48
CA THR A 472 11.80 -31.32 -25.93
C THR A 472 10.35 -31.78 -25.91
N LEU A 473 9.61 -31.33 -24.90
CA LEU A 473 8.16 -31.48 -24.79
C LEU A 473 7.54 -30.11 -24.55
N LEU A 474 6.31 -29.90 -25.03
CA LEU A 474 5.59 -28.65 -24.84
C LEU A 474 4.20 -28.96 -24.28
N TYR A 475 3.87 -28.37 -23.14
CA TYR A 475 2.51 -28.44 -22.56
C TYR A 475 1.92 -27.06 -22.42
N ARG A 476 0.61 -26.97 -22.66
CA ARG A 476 -0.22 -25.81 -22.41
C ARG A 476 -1.00 -26.05 -21.12
N TYR A 477 -1.12 -25.00 -20.31
CA TYR A 477 -1.95 -24.99 -19.11
C TYR A 477 -2.88 -23.77 -19.15
N SER A 478 -4.19 -24.00 -19.17
CA SER A 478 -5.26 -23.02 -18.98
C SER A 478 -6.07 -23.35 -17.71
N ARG A 479 -7.07 -22.53 -17.34
CA ARG A 479 -7.95 -22.83 -16.19
C ARG A 479 -8.83 -24.07 -16.40
N GLU A 480 -8.99 -24.49 -17.64
CA GLU A 480 -9.82 -25.63 -18.05
C GLU A 480 -8.99 -26.92 -18.18
N ASP A 481 -7.66 -26.79 -18.27
CA ASP A 481 -6.74 -27.92 -18.35
C ASP A 481 -6.51 -28.54 -16.95
N PRO A 482 -6.08 -29.82 -16.86
CA PRO A 482 -5.73 -30.46 -15.59
C PRO A 482 -4.58 -29.76 -14.87
N SER A 483 -4.57 -29.82 -13.53
CA SER A 483 -3.55 -29.16 -12.73
C SER A 483 -2.15 -29.77 -12.97
N PHE A 484 -1.08 -28.98 -12.81
CA PHE A 484 0.28 -29.47 -13.00
C PHE A 484 0.58 -30.71 -12.12
N ALA A 485 0.10 -30.67 -10.87
CA ALA A 485 0.30 -31.71 -9.88
C ALA A 485 -0.31 -33.07 -10.24
N GLU A 486 -1.23 -33.15 -11.19
CA GLU A 486 -1.81 -34.42 -11.63
C GLU A 486 -0.83 -35.25 -12.47
N HIS A 487 0.01 -34.60 -13.27
CA HIS A 487 0.89 -35.29 -14.21
C HIS A 487 2.38 -35.16 -13.85
N TRP A 488 2.71 -34.16 -13.07
CA TRP A 488 4.09 -33.77 -12.79
C TRP A 488 4.30 -33.51 -11.30
N GLU A 489 5.55 -33.55 -10.88
CA GLU A 489 5.99 -33.09 -9.57
C GLU A 489 7.29 -32.30 -9.73
N VAL A 490 7.45 -31.26 -8.91
CA VAL A 490 8.68 -30.45 -8.89
C VAL A 490 9.69 -31.14 -7.97
N LEU A 491 10.90 -31.33 -8.48
CA LEU A 491 12.02 -31.84 -7.69
C LEU A 491 12.73 -30.64 -7.04
N TYR A 492 12.59 -30.50 -5.72
CA TYR A 492 13.14 -29.36 -4.96
C TYR A 492 14.60 -29.55 -4.53
N ASP A 493 15.14 -30.77 -4.62
CA ASP A 493 16.50 -31.10 -4.19
C ASP A 493 17.21 -31.93 -5.26
N TRP A 494 18.25 -31.34 -5.87
CA TRP A 494 19.42 -32.04 -6.42
C TRP A 494 20.65 -31.13 -6.42
#